data_AF-A0A946GAJ4-F1
#
_entry.id   AF-A0A946GAJ4-F1
#
_cell.length_a   1.000
_cell.length_b   1.000
_cell.length_c   1.000
_cell.angle_alpha   90.00
_cell.angle_beta   90.00
_cell.angle_gamma   90.00
#
_symmetry.space_group_name_H-M   'P 1'
#
loop_
_entity.id
_entity.type
_entity.pdbx_description
1 polymer ?
#
loop_
_entity_poly.entity_id
_entity_poly.type
_entity_poly.pdbx_seq_one_letter_code
_entity_poly.pdbx_strand_id
1 'polypeptide(L)'
;MKTLLFFLSFTGTVFSQTPKDLDRIVRKLVPDLVDATVAIMINGGSGSGVIVSPEGLVITAAHVTSDPKKQMKVLLSDGRELPATSLGVDHETDGALLQINAPGPFPYRPYVETKTYKVNDWVIATGHPGGPVVGRPAPVRLGRISEAGTKSGFSDAITTSAMVISGDSGGPLYNLKGEVIGINSNISGSWRINKHVPLPSIVARWDALIAGEAFGRPMQPQQELGDLFNEPYAKLRERFEDALSKHSKDDPDGMALLKKPRLLDPHHMQKFLDRWEPDPEAPKSPQYGFQLESRAPRITSIIPNSPADKSELVPGDVITAINGQPFPRTTDLALVLQKGGKVSLTINRGKIVDLTPMEVIARKHFPQPVAGVIDMIVIETADDNNRPEQIPEKNFTGDLEFIRKRFENSIIPLGNGRGRTLVSATVIHEIGQLITKASEIADVENLSATVNGQNYPVTIMAV
;
A
#
# COMPACT_ATOMS: atom_id res chain seq x y z
N MET A 1 -51.59 -42.20 33.76
CA MET A 1 -51.04 -40.85 33.99
C MET A 1 -49.73 -40.74 33.22
N LYS A 2 -49.64 -39.76 32.30
CA LYS A 2 -48.48 -39.52 31.43
C LYS A 2 -47.34 -38.91 32.25
N THR A 3 -46.15 -39.50 32.21
CA THR A 3 -44.92 -38.84 32.66
C THR A 3 -44.14 -38.42 31.43
N LEU A 4 -44.10 -37.12 31.19
CA LEU A 4 -43.47 -36.47 30.05
C LEU A 4 -41.95 -36.42 30.30
N LEU A 5 -41.15 -37.16 29.53
CA LEU A 5 -39.70 -36.95 29.47
C LEU A 5 -39.43 -35.71 28.62
N PHE A 6 -38.90 -34.66 29.23
CA PHE A 6 -38.30 -33.53 28.51
C PHE A 6 -36.89 -33.93 28.07
N PHE A 7 -36.68 -34.13 26.77
CA PHE A 7 -35.35 -34.10 26.17
C PHE A 7 -34.98 -32.63 25.94
N LEU A 8 -34.13 -32.06 26.79
CA LEU A 8 -33.47 -30.80 26.51
C LEU A 8 -32.38 -31.07 25.46
N SER A 9 -32.68 -30.77 24.20
CA SER A 9 -31.68 -30.69 23.13
C SER A 9 -30.83 -29.44 23.34
N PHE A 10 -29.65 -29.59 23.93
CA PHE A 10 -28.61 -28.55 23.96
C PHE A 10 -27.92 -28.49 22.59
N THR A 11 -28.61 -27.98 21.57
CA THR A 11 -28.00 -27.62 20.28
C THR A 11 -27.80 -26.11 20.27
N GLY A 12 -26.59 -25.67 20.59
CA GLY A 12 -26.27 -24.24 20.54
C GLY A 12 -24.97 -23.83 21.21
N THR A 13 -23.89 -24.60 21.09
CA THR A 13 -22.57 -24.07 21.45
C THR A 13 -22.02 -23.31 20.25
N VAL A 14 -22.34 -22.01 20.16
CA VAL A 14 -21.56 -21.07 19.36
C VAL A 14 -20.19 -21.01 20.02
N PHE A 15 -19.22 -21.75 19.49
CA PHE A 15 -17.82 -21.56 19.88
C PHE A 15 -17.41 -20.15 19.41
N SER A 16 -17.55 -19.17 20.31
CA SER A 16 -16.91 -17.88 20.15
C SER A 16 -15.41 -18.14 20.05
N GLN A 17 -14.81 -17.90 18.88
CA GLN A 17 -13.37 -18.08 18.69
C GLN A 17 -12.64 -17.15 19.64
N THR A 18 -11.72 -17.69 20.44
CA THR A 18 -10.87 -16.84 21.25
C THR A 18 -9.90 -16.08 20.34
N PRO A 19 -9.44 -14.88 20.75
CA PRO A 19 -8.28 -14.21 20.19
C PRO A 19 -7.10 -15.12 19.77
N LYS A 20 -6.72 -16.04 20.67
CA LYS A 20 -5.62 -16.98 20.46
C LYS A 20 -5.95 -18.00 19.37
N ASP A 21 -7.21 -18.43 19.29
CA ASP A 21 -7.66 -19.33 18.22
C ASP A 21 -7.67 -18.59 16.88
N LEU A 22 -8.13 -17.35 16.86
CA LEU A 22 -8.12 -16.50 15.66
C LEU A 22 -6.70 -16.25 15.16
N ASP A 23 -5.77 -15.89 16.04
CA ASP A 23 -4.34 -15.75 15.69
C ASP A 23 -3.74 -17.03 15.12
N ARG A 24 -3.98 -18.15 15.79
CA ARG A 24 -3.49 -19.46 15.35
C ARG A 24 -4.02 -19.80 13.96
N ILE A 25 -5.30 -19.53 13.70
CA ILE A 25 -5.94 -19.74 12.40
C ILE A 25 -5.28 -18.81 11.36
N VAL A 26 -5.19 -17.51 11.63
CA VAL A 26 -4.63 -16.52 10.70
C VAL A 26 -3.18 -16.84 10.36
N ARG A 27 -2.31 -17.08 11.36
CA ARG A 27 -0.90 -17.44 11.15
C ARG A 27 -0.72 -18.69 10.30
N LYS A 28 -1.61 -19.67 10.47
CA LYS A 28 -1.59 -20.90 9.69
C LYS A 28 -2.01 -20.65 8.24
N LEU A 29 -2.98 -19.77 8.01
CA LEU A 29 -3.53 -19.51 6.67
C LEU A 29 -2.67 -18.53 5.85
N VAL A 30 -2.13 -17.48 6.48
CA VAL A 30 -1.49 -16.35 5.79
C VAL A 30 -0.51 -16.74 4.69
N PRO A 31 0.45 -17.68 4.88
CA PRO A 31 1.38 -18.06 3.82
C PRO A 31 0.65 -18.52 2.55
N ASP A 32 -0.32 -19.42 2.68
CA ASP A 32 -1.09 -19.93 1.54
C ASP A 32 -1.96 -18.85 0.88
N LEU A 33 -2.49 -17.90 1.67
CA LEU A 33 -3.30 -16.79 1.15
C LEU A 33 -2.43 -15.82 0.34
N VAL A 34 -1.24 -15.50 0.84
CA VAL A 34 -0.27 -14.65 0.14
C VAL A 34 0.22 -15.33 -1.13
N ASP A 35 0.51 -16.63 -1.08
CA ASP A 35 1.03 -17.37 -2.24
C ASP A 35 0.04 -17.44 -3.39
N ALA A 36 -1.26 -17.53 -3.11
CA ALA A 36 -2.30 -17.50 -4.13
C ALA A 36 -2.65 -16.08 -4.62
N THR A 37 -2.16 -15.04 -3.96
CA THR A 37 -2.42 -13.64 -4.34
C THR A 37 -1.38 -13.18 -5.35
N VAL A 38 -1.83 -12.60 -6.47
CA VAL A 38 -0.96 -12.15 -7.56
C VAL A 38 -1.14 -10.67 -7.83
N ALA A 39 -0.08 -10.01 -8.31
CA ALA A 39 -0.20 -8.70 -8.91
C ALA A 39 -0.42 -8.85 -10.41
N ILE A 40 -1.34 -8.07 -10.97
CA ILE A 40 -1.61 -8.02 -12.41
C ILE A 40 -1.04 -6.72 -12.95
N MET A 41 -0.31 -6.79 -14.05
CA MET A 41 0.29 -5.65 -14.74
C MET A 41 -0.22 -5.59 -16.17
N ILE A 42 -0.84 -4.46 -16.54
CA ILE A 42 -1.47 -4.27 -17.84
C ILE A 42 -1.39 -2.81 -18.29
N ASN A 43 -0.86 -2.56 -19.50
CA ASN A 43 -0.80 -1.23 -20.13
C ASN A 43 -0.28 -0.11 -19.20
N GLY A 44 0.75 -0.41 -18.42
CA GLY A 44 1.33 0.51 -17.42
C GLY A 44 0.59 0.54 -16.08
N GLY A 45 -0.67 0.12 -16.03
CA GLY A 45 -1.45 -0.03 -14.80
C GLY A 45 -1.20 -1.33 -14.05
N SER A 46 -1.71 -1.39 -12.82
CA SER A 46 -1.66 -2.61 -12.01
C SER A 46 -2.87 -2.77 -11.09
N GLY A 47 -3.12 -4.03 -10.73
CA GLY A 47 -4.09 -4.43 -9.73
C GLY A 47 -3.71 -5.77 -9.14
N SER A 48 -4.68 -6.46 -8.57
CA SER A 48 -4.48 -7.73 -7.85
C SER A 48 -5.41 -8.82 -8.35
N GLY A 49 -5.07 -10.07 -8.08
CA GLY A 49 -5.90 -11.22 -8.39
C GLY A 49 -5.65 -12.35 -7.40
N VAL A 50 -6.46 -13.40 -7.52
CA VAL A 50 -6.30 -14.63 -6.76
C VAL A 50 -6.31 -15.85 -7.68
N ILE A 51 -5.32 -16.72 -7.54
CA ILE A 51 -5.26 -18.00 -8.23
C ILE A 51 -6.23 -18.97 -7.54
N VAL A 52 -7.13 -19.56 -8.33
CA VAL A 52 -8.20 -20.44 -7.83
C VAL A 52 -8.15 -21.85 -8.40
N SER A 53 -7.17 -22.16 -9.26
CA SER A 53 -6.92 -23.50 -9.77
C SER A 53 -5.41 -23.78 -9.89
N PRO A 54 -4.99 -25.06 -9.80
CA PRO A 54 -3.58 -25.42 -10.00
C PRO A 54 -3.10 -25.15 -11.44
N GLU A 55 -4.00 -25.03 -12.41
CA GLU A 55 -3.71 -24.69 -13.81
C GLU A 55 -3.47 -23.18 -14.02
N GLY A 56 -3.73 -22.34 -13.01
CA GLY A 56 -3.43 -20.90 -13.08
C GLY A 56 -4.59 -20.03 -13.54
N LEU A 57 -5.83 -20.49 -13.34
CA LEU A 57 -7.02 -19.63 -13.43
C LEU A 57 -7.00 -18.60 -12.30
N VAL A 58 -7.18 -17.33 -12.65
CA VAL A 58 -7.13 -16.19 -11.74
C VAL A 58 -8.43 -15.42 -11.79
N ILE A 59 -8.94 -15.02 -10.63
CA ILE A 59 -10.07 -14.08 -10.50
C ILE A 59 -9.52 -12.69 -10.20
N THR A 60 -10.08 -11.66 -10.82
CA THR A 60 -9.75 -10.26 -10.57
C THR A 60 -10.98 -9.36 -10.78
N ALA A 61 -10.81 -8.05 -10.58
CA ALA A 61 -11.86 -7.07 -10.83
C ALA A 61 -11.91 -6.67 -12.30
N ALA A 62 -13.11 -6.41 -12.83
CA ALA A 62 -13.31 -6.06 -14.23
C ALA A 62 -12.54 -4.79 -14.63
N HIS A 63 -12.49 -3.79 -13.76
CA HIS A 63 -11.74 -2.57 -14.02
C HIS A 63 -10.22 -2.71 -13.95
N VAL A 64 -9.68 -3.83 -13.45
CA VAL A 64 -8.24 -4.13 -13.44
C VAL A 64 -7.79 -4.69 -14.78
N THR A 65 -8.67 -5.42 -15.47
CA THR A 65 -8.38 -6.07 -16.75
C THR A 65 -8.74 -5.17 -17.94
N SER A 66 -8.41 -5.65 -19.14
CA SER A 66 -8.88 -5.11 -20.41
C SER A 66 -9.92 -6.05 -21.02
N ASP A 67 -10.30 -5.76 -22.27
CA ASP A 67 -11.11 -6.66 -23.10
C ASP A 67 -10.61 -8.12 -23.06
N PRO A 68 -11.48 -9.10 -23.31
CA PRO A 68 -11.09 -10.50 -23.45
C PRO A 68 -9.97 -10.75 -24.47
N LYS A 69 -9.18 -11.79 -24.23
CA LYS A 69 -8.10 -12.30 -25.09
C LYS A 69 -6.90 -11.35 -25.25
N LYS A 70 -6.69 -10.45 -24.29
CA LYS A 70 -5.55 -9.54 -24.26
C LYS A 70 -4.43 -10.11 -23.39
N GLN A 71 -3.19 -9.90 -23.82
CA GLN A 71 -2.01 -10.34 -23.08
C GLN A 71 -1.70 -9.36 -21.95
N MET A 72 -1.28 -9.91 -20.82
CA MET A 72 -0.81 -9.17 -19.66
C MET A 72 0.26 -9.96 -18.91
N LYS A 73 0.76 -9.41 -17.80
CA LYS A 73 1.67 -10.11 -16.92
C LYS A 73 1.07 -10.28 -15.54
N VAL A 74 1.37 -11.41 -14.91
CA VAL A 74 1.14 -11.64 -13.49
C VAL A 74 2.48 -11.74 -12.76
N LEU A 75 2.57 -11.17 -11.56
CA LEU A 75 3.68 -11.37 -10.64
C LEU A 75 3.19 -12.24 -9.48
N LEU A 76 3.86 -13.38 -9.28
CA LEU A 76 3.59 -14.30 -8.18
C LEU A 76 4.29 -13.85 -6.88
N SER A 77 3.85 -14.39 -5.74
CA SER A 77 4.47 -14.15 -4.42
C SER A 77 5.96 -14.51 -4.37
N ASP A 78 6.36 -15.54 -5.12
CA ASP A 78 7.75 -16.00 -5.25
C ASP A 78 8.62 -15.13 -6.17
N GLY A 79 8.04 -14.07 -6.75
CA GLY A 79 8.72 -13.10 -7.60
C GLY A 79 8.79 -13.49 -9.08
N ARG A 80 8.22 -14.63 -9.50
CA ARG A 80 8.11 -14.97 -10.92
C ARG A 80 7.12 -14.04 -11.63
N GLU A 81 7.57 -13.43 -12.73
CA GLU A 81 6.70 -12.79 -13.71
C GLU A 81 6.31 -13.78 -14.79
N LEU A 82 5.01 -13.99 -14.99
CA LEU A 82 4.48 -14.92 -15.98
C LEU A 82 3.53 -14.21 -16.93
N PRO A 83 3.52 -14.60 -18.23
CA PRO A 83 2.50 -14.12 -19.16
C PRO A 83 1.12 -14.67 -18.76
N ALA A 84 0.09 -13.88 -18.97
CA ALA A 84 -1.30 -14.27 -18.76
C ALA A 84 -2.21 -13.67 -19.83
N THR A 85 -3.40 -14.23 -19.99
CA THR A 85 -4.41 -13.76 -20.94
C THR A 85 -5.72 -13.48 -20.24
N SER A 86 -6.36 -12.35 -20.56
CA SER A 86 -7.73 -12.09 -20.10
C SER A 86 -8.70 -13.07 -20.74
N LEU A 87 -9.58 -13.63 -19.93
CA LEU A 87 -10.75 -14.37 -20.37
C LEU A 87 -11.91 -13.36 -20.41
N GLY A 88 -13.05 -13.66 -19.79
CA GLY A 88 -14.21 -12.79 -19.79
C GLY A 88 -14.18 -11.72 -18.70
N VAL A 89 -15.04 -10.72 -18.89
CA VAL A 89 -15.18 -9.55 -18.03
C VAL A 89 -16.65 -9.23 -17.79
N ASP A 90 -17.00 -8.84 -16.58
CA ASP A 90 -18.34 -8.43 -16.22
C ASP A 90 -18.31 -7.08 -15.50
N HIS A 91 -18.60 -6.02 -16.24
CA HIS A 91 -18.61 -4.66 -15.71
C HIS A 91 -19.82 -4.36 -14.81
N GLU A 92 -20.86 -5.21 -14.81
CA GLU A 92 -22.02 -5.01 -13.94
C GLU A 92 -21.76 -5.51 -12.52
N THR A 93 -21.02 -6.62 -12.39
CA THR A 93 -20.57 -7.14 -11.09
C THR A 93 -19.18 -6.66 -10.70
N ASP A 94 -18.43 -6.12 -11.66
CA ASP A 94 -17.01 -5.78 -11.54
C ASP A 94 -16.10 -7.01 -11.35
N GLY A 95 -16.47 -8.17 -11.89
CA GLY A 95 -15.68 -9.41 -11.85
C GLY A 95 -15.06 -9.78 -13.20
N ALA A 96 -13.91 -10.43 -13.20
CA ALA A 96 -13.25 -10.95 -14.40
C ALA A 96 -12.37 -12.17 -14.13
N LEU A 97 -12.07 -12.91 -15.20
CA LEU A 97 -11.18 -14.07 -15.17
C LEU A 97 -9.96 -13.87 -16.07
N LEU A 98 -8.81 -14.40 -15.63
CA LEU A 98 -7.57 -14.43 -16.38
C LEU A 98 -6.97 -15.85 -16.32
N GLN A 99 -6.14 -16.19 -17.29
CA GLN A 99 -5.41 -17.46 -17.33
C GLN A 99 -3.90 -17.20 -17.39
N ILE A 100 -3.14 -17.83 -16.48
CA ILE A 100 -1.67 -17.83 -16.55
C ILE A 100 -1.23 -18.76 -17.69
N ASN A 101 -0.34 -18.25 -18.56
CA ASN A 101 0.17 -18.94 -19.74
C ASN A 101 1.52 -19.60 -19.45
N ALA A 102 1.57 -20.43 -18.41
CA ALA A 102 2.77 -21.16 -18.01
C ALA A 102 2.39 -22.51 -17.37
N PRO A 103 3.27 -23.52 -17.43
CA PRO A 103 3.00 -24.81 -16.81
C PRO A 103 2.98 -24.70 -15.27
N GLY A 104 1.95 -25.30 -14.66
CA GLY A 104 1.76 -25.40 -13.21
C GLY A 104 2.43 -26.63 -12.57
N PRO A 105 2.07 -26.98 -11.32
CA PRO A 105 0.96 -26.44 -10.54
C PRO A 105 1.26 -25.08 -9.89
N PHE A 106 0.25 -24.22 -9.77
CA PHE A 106 0.32 -22.95 -9.06
C PHE A 106 -0.28 -23.05 -7.64
N PRO A 107 0.19 -22.26 -6.66
CA PRO A 107 -0.50 -22.11 -5.38
C PRO A 107 -1.87 -21.48 -5.63
N TYR A 108 -2.92 -22.08 -5.07
CA TYR A 108 -4.29 -21.64 -5.29
C TYR A 108 -5.13 -21.78 -4.03
N ARG A 109 -6.24 -21.04 -3.96
CA ARG A 109 -7.22 -21.15 -2.88
C ARG A 109 -8.60 -21.58 -3.39
N PRO A 110 -9.33 -22.43 -2.65
CA PRO A 110 -10.71 -22.74 -2.96
C PRO A 110 -11.58 -21.51 -2.77
N TYR A 111 -12.79 -21.59 -3.30
CA TYR A 111 -13.67 -20.44 -3.35
C TYR A 111 -15.13 -20.85 -3.14
N VAL A 112 -15.97 -19.91 -2.70
CA VAL A 112 -17.38 -20.22 -2.41
C VAL A 112 -18.25 -19.98 -3.63
N GLU A 113 -19.06 -20.97 -3.98
CA GLU A 113 -20.02 -20.86 -5.09
C GLU A 113 -21.34 -20.20 -4.66
N THR A 114 -21.70 -20.34 -3.39
CA THR A 114 -22.94 -19.81 -2.81
C THR A 114 -22.64 -18.96 -1.58
N LYS A 115 -23.60 -18.15 -1.13
CA LYS A 115 -23.43 -17.32 0.08
C LYS A 115 -23.31 -18.21 1.31
N THR A 116 -22.12 -18.24 1.89
CA THR A 116 -21.81 -18.94 3.15
C THR A 116 -21.41 -18.01 4.29
N TYR A 117 -21.35 -16.70 4.02
CA TYR A 117 -20.90 -15.67 4.95
C TYR A 117 -22.06 -14.78 5.42
N LYS A 118 -21.91 -14.20 6.62
CA LYS A 118 -22.88 -13.32 7.26
C LYS A 118 -22.20 -12.12 7.93
N VAL A 119 -23.00 -11.12 8.28
CA VAL A 119 -22.55 -9.97 9.07
C VAL A 119 -21.87 -10.45 10.35
N ASN A 120 -20.79 -9.77 10.72
CA ASN A 120 -19.86 -10.08 11.81
C ASN A 120 -18.91 -11.27 11.60
N ASP A 121 -18.99 -12.01 10.48
CA ASP A 121 -17.97 -13.02 10.18
C ASP A 121 -16.61 -12.33 10.00
N TRP A 122 -15.56 -13.01 10.49
CA TRP A 122 -14.17 -12.62 10.28
C TRP A 122 -13.76 -12.86 8.84
N VAL A 123 -13.03 -11.88 8.31
CA VAL A 123 -12.54 -11.90 6.94
C VAL A 123 -11.12 -11.41 6.85
N ILE A 124 -10.41 -11.89 5.83
CA ILE A 124 -9.02 -11.57 5.56
C ILE A 124 -8.94 -11.02 4.14
N ALA A 125 -8.63 -9.73 3.97
CA ALA A 125 -8.40 -9.11 2.66
C ALA A 125 -6.89 -9.04 2.36
N THR A 126 -6.52 -9.30 1.11
CA THR A 126 -5.14 -9.15 0.62
C THR A 126 -5.12 -8.65 -0.82
N GLY A 127 -3.98 -8.13 -1.25
CA GLY A 127 -3.77 -7.52 -2.56
C GLY A 127 -2.42 -6.80 -2.62
N HIS A 128 -2.16 -6.11 -3.73
CA HIS A 128 -0.97 -5.32 -4.02
C HIS A 128 -1.34 -3.84 -4.08
N PRO A 129 -1.64 -3.21 -2.94
CA PRO A 129 -1.97 -1.79 -2.91
C PRO A 129 -0.79 -0.97 -3.45
N GLY A 130 -1.07 0.06 -4.24
CA GLY A 130 -0.03 0.84 -4.94
C GLY A 130 0.73 0.09 -6.04
N GLY A 131 0.35 -1.16 -6.36
CA GLY A 131 0.99 -2.00 -7.38
C GLY A 131 2.10 -2.92 -6.85
N PRO A 132 2.65 -3.81 -7.68
CA PRO A 132 3.70 -4.75 -7.26
C PRO A 132 4.99 -4.03 -6.86
N VAL A 133 5.62 -4.47 -5.77
CA VAL A 133 6.95 -4.03 -5.34
C VAL A 133 7.84 -5.26 -5.16
N VAL A 134 9.03 -5.23 -5.75
CA VAL A 134 9.98 -6.35 -5.68
C VAL A 134 10.35 -6.62 -4.23
N GLY A 135 10.27 -7.89 -3.81
CA GLY A 135 10.58 -8.32 -2.45
C GLY A 135 9.47 -8.04 -1.43
N ARG A 136 8.31 -7.56 -1.89
CA ARG A 136 7.16 -7.24 -1.03
C ARG A 136 6.00 -8.23 -1.24
N PRO A 137 5.75 -9.19 -0.32
CA PRO A 137 4.50 -9.95 -0.29
C PRO A 137 3.24 -9.08 -0.20
N ALA A 138 2.10 -9.66 -0.61
CA ALA A 138 0.80 -9.02 -0.48
C ALA A 138 0.42 -8.83 1.01
N PRO A 139 0.15 -7.60 1.48
CA PRO A 139 -0.27 -7.36 2.87
C PRO A 139 -1.60 -8.05 3.20
N VAL A 140 -1.66 -8.66 4.38
CA VAL A 140 -2.86 -9.34 4.87
C VAL A 140 -3.58 -8.53 5.94
N ARG A 141 -4.87 -8.25 5.72
CA ARG A 141 -5.71 -7.38 6.55
C ARG A 141 -6.91 -8.12 7.11
N LEU A 142 -6.97 -8.25 8.43
CA LEU A 142 -8.11 -8.86 9.13
C LEU A 142 -9.19 -7.81 9.41
N GLY A 143 -10.46 -8.18 9.20
CA GLY A 143 -11.62 -7.35 9.51
C GLY A 143 -12.88 -8.19 9.73
N ARG A 144 -14.02 -7.51 9.82
CA ARG A 144 -15.34 -8.16 9.91
C ARG A 144 -16.28 -7.64 8.83
N ILE A 145 -17.23 -8.48 8.45
CA ILE A 145 -18.31 -8.11 7.52
C ILE A 145 -19.31 -7.19 8.23
N SER A 146 -19.54 -6.00 7.68
CA SER A 146 -20.60 -5.06 8.08
C SER A 146 -21.89 -5.28 7.29
N GLU A 147 -21.79 -5.61 6.00
CA GLU A 147 -22.92 -6.00 5.16
C GLU A 147 -22.53 -7.23 4.34
N ALA A 148 -23.38 -8.25 4.36
CA ALA A 148 -23.15 -9.51 3.66
C ALA A 148 -24.00 -9.56 2.38
N GLY A 149 -23.63 -8.83 1.32
CA GLY A 149 -24.37 -8.82 0.05
C GLY A 149 -24.39 -10.18 -0.67
N THR A 150 -25.37 -10.40 -1.56
CA THR A 150 -25.53 -11.47 -2.59
C THR A 150 -26.89 -11.45 -3.34
N LYS A 151 -27.60 -10.34 -3.42
CA LYS A 151 -28.93 -10.23 -4.06
C LYS A 151 -28.87 -9.62 -5.47
N SER A 152 -27.84 -8.82 -5.81
CA SER A 152 -27.74 -8.14 -7.13
C SER A 152 -26.34 -7.58 -7.51
N GLY A 153 -25.28 -8.40 -7.59
CA GLY A 153 -23.98 -7.98 -8.16
C GLY A 153 -23.30 -6.83 -7.40
N PHE A 154 -22.58 -5.92 -8.08
CA PHE A 154 -21.84 -4.82 -7.44
C PHE A 154 -22.74 -3.85 -6.64
N SER A 155 -24.04 -3.82 -6.96
CA SER A 155 -25.05 -3.05 -6.23
C SER A 155 -25.42 -3.65 -4.85
N ASP A 156 -25.03 -4.90 -4.60
CA ASP A 156 -25.17 -5.60 -3.31
C ASP A 156 -23.85 -6.27 -2.91
N ALA A 157 -22.86 -5.44 -2.60
CA ALA A 157 -21.50 -5.83 -2.26
C ALA A 157 -21.38 -6.44 -0.85
N ILE A 158 -20.27 -7.16 -0.60
CA ILE A 158 -19.82 -7.39 0.77
C ILE A 158 -19.15 -6.09 1.24
N THR A 159 -19.52 -5.57 2.41
CA THR A 159 -18.79 -4.48 3.05
C THR A 159 -18.09 -4.95 4.31
N THR A 160 -16.87 -4.46 4.54
CA THR A 160 -16.04 -4.93 5.67
C THR A 160 -15.27 -3.81 6.36
N SER A 161 -14.80 -4.08 7.59
CA SER A 161 -13.78 -3.25 8.24
C SER A 161 -12.35 -3.52 7.78
N ALA A 162 -12.12 -4.55 6.95
CA ALA A 162 -10.82 -4.79 6.33
C ALA A 162 -10.58 -3.70 5.26
N MET A 163 -9.60 -2.82 5.51
CA MET A 163 -9.32 -1.69 4.64
C MET A 163 -8.78 -2.14 3.28
N VAL A 164 -9.32 -1.59 2.20
CA VAL A 164 -8.80 -1.78 0.84
C VAL A 164 -8.57 -0.41 0.20
N ILE A 165 -7.46 -0.28 -0.52
CA ILE A 165 -7.05 0.96 -1.19
C ILE A 165 -6.67 0.66 -2.65
N SER A 166 -6.36 1.71 -3.42
CA SER A 166 -5.95 1.56 -4.82
C SER A 166 -4.82 0.53 -4.97
N GLY A 167 -4.95 -0.36 -5.95
CA GLY A 167 -4.07 -1.51 -6.16
C GLY A 167 -4.52 -2.81 -5.48
N ASP A 168 -5.29 -2.75 -4.38
CA ASP A 168 -5.90 -3.96 -3.80
C ASP A 168 -7.00 -4.54 -4.71
N SER A 169 -7.56 -3.73 -5.61
CA SER A 169 -8.62 -4.13 -6.55
C SER A 169 -8.32 -5.45 -7.26
N GLY A 170 -9.32 -6.33 -7.27
CA GLY A 170 -9.25 -7.70 -7.77
C GLY A 170 -8.59 -8.70 -6.82
N GLY A 171 -7.91 -8.24 -5.77
CA GLY A 171 -7.34 -9.08 -4.73
C GLY A 171 -8.42 -9.81 -3.92
N PRO A 172 -8.10 -10.92 -3.25
CA PRO A 172 -9.10 -11.75 -2.59
C PRO A 172 -9.52 -11.23 -1.20
N LEU A 173 -10.80 -11.46 -0.91
CA LEU A 173 -11.37 -11.46 0.44
C LEU A 173 -11.63 -12.92 0.83
N TYR A 174 -10.99 -13.39 1.89
CA TYR A 174 -11.10 -14.75 2.42
C TYR A 174 -11.93 -14.84 3.69
N ASN A 175 -12.56 -15.99 3.91
CA ASN A 175 -13.06 -16.38 5.24
C ASN A 175 -11.97 -17.09 6.07
N LEU A 176 -12.26 -17.42 7.32
CA LEU A 176 -11.32 -18.15 8.21
C LEU A 176 -11.10 -19.64 7.87
N LYS A 177 -11.70 -20.15 6.79
CA LYS A 177 -11.33 -21.45 6.21
C LYS A 177 -10.30 -21.28 5.08
N GLY A 178 -9.96 -20.04 4.73
CA GLY A 178 -9.11 -19.70 3.59
C GLY A 178 -9.81 -19.93 2.25
N GLU A 179 -11.15 -19.87 2.21
CA GLU A 179 -11.93 -19.87 0.97
C GLU A 179 -12.13 -18.43 0.51
N VAL A 180 -11.99 -18.16 -0.79
CA VAL A 180 -12.31 -16.85 -1.38
C VAL A 180 -13.83 -16.64 -1.32
N ILE A 181 -14.27 -15.59 -0.64
CA ILE A 181 -15.69 -15.20 -0.55
C ILE A 181 -16.04 -13.99 -1.41
N GLY A 182 -15.03 -13.24 -1.86
CA GLY A 182 -15.18 -12.11 -2.77
C GLY A 182 -13.84 -11.58 -3.25
N ILE A 183 -13.89 -10.55 -4.09
CA ILE A 183 -12.72 -9.79 -4.55
C ILE A 183 -12.85 -8.31 -4.17
N ASN A 184 -11.76 -7.67 -3.81
CA ASN A 184 -11.69 -6.24 -3.48
C ASN A 184 -12.04 -5.43 -4.74
N SER A 185 -12.82 -4.34 -4.62
CA SER A 185 -13.21 -3.56 -5.81
C SER A 185 -13.31 -2.05 -5.57
N ASN A 186 -13.61 -1.63 -4.34
CA ASN A 186 -14.01 -0.27 -3.94
C ASN A 186 -13.61 0.93 -4.84
N ILE A 187 -14.60 1.47 -5.58
CA ILE A 187 -14.45 2.44 -6.70
C ILE A 187 -15.10 3.82 -6.46
N SER A 188 -15.52 4.16 -5.24
CA SER A 188 -15.75 5.54 -4.71
C SER A 188 -16.63 5.53 -3.44
N GLY A 189 -16.39 6.50 -2.53
CA GLY A 189 -17.20 6.70 -1.31
C GLY A 189 -16.38 6.99 -0.05
N SER A 190 -17.07 7.03 1.10
CA SER A 190 -16.46 7.20 2.43
C SER A 190 -15.41 6.12 2.70
N TRP A 191 -14.26 6.50 3.28
CA TRP A 191 -13.19 5.59 3.70
C TRP A 191 -13.64 4.47 4.66
N ARG A 192 -14.79 4.64 5.31
CA ARG A 192 -15.38 3.64 6.21
C ARG A 192 -16.03 2.46 5.48
N ILE A 193 -16.25 2.58 4.16
CA ILE A 193 -16.97 1.59 3.37
C ILE A 193 -15.97 0.88 2.47
N ASN A 194 -15.55 -0.33 2.83
CA ASN A 194 -14.68 -1.17 2.01
C ASN A 194 -15.51 -2.23 1.30
N LYS A 195 -15.69 -2.08 -0.02
CA LYS A 195 -16.55 -2.93 -0.85
C LYS A 195 -15.79 -4.03 -1.57
N HIS A 196 -16.41 -5.20 -1.59
CA HIS A 196 -15.94 -6.39 -2.28
C HIS A 196 -17.07 -7.00 -3.11
N VAL A 197 -16.73 -7.46 -4.31
CA VAL A 197 -17.68 -8.20 -5.16
C VAL A 197 -17.89 -9.58 -4.55
N PRO A 198 -19.14 -9.97 -4.23
CA PRO A 198 -19.47 -11.32 -3.81
C PRO A 198 -19.02 -12.34 -4.85
N LEU A 199 -18.28 -13.36 -4.43
CA LEU A 199 -17.87 -14.38 -5.37
C LEU A 199 -19.04 -15.18 -6.00
N PRO A 200 -20.15 -15.47 -5.28
CA PRO A 200 -21.33 -16.06 -5.89
C PRO A 200 -21.89 -15.27 -7.09
N SER A 201 -21.67 -13.95 -7.14
CA SER A 201 -22.09 -13.13 -8.29
C SER A 201 -21.21 -13.33 -9.52
N ILE A 202 -19.91 -13.59 -9.34
CA ILE A 202 -18.98 -13.93 -10.44
C ILE A 202 -19.23 -15.36 -10.90
N VAL A 203 -19.42 -16.29 -9.95
CA VAL A 203 -19.71 -17.71 -10.23
C VAL A 203 -20.98 -17.87 -11.04
N ALA A 204 -22.00 -17.03 -10.83
CA ALA A 204 -23.22 -17.03 -11.63
C ALA A 204 -22.99 -16.79 -13.14
N ARG A 205 -21.83 -16.22 -13.54
CA ARG A 205 -21.43 -15.96 -14.92
C ARG A 205 -20.18 -16.73 -15.34
N TRP A 206 -19.73 -17.70 -14.54
CA TRP A 206 -18.43 -18.34 -14.67
C TRP A 206 -18.16 -18.93 -16.06
N ASP A 207 -19.08 -19.73 -16.60
CA ASP A 207 -18.90 -20.40 -17.89
C ASP A 207 -18.78 -19.39 -19.04
N ALA A 208 -19.58 -18.32 -19.01
CA ALA A 208 -19.50 -17.24 -19.99
C ALA A 208 -18.18 -16.47 -19.84
N LEU A 209 -17.71 -16.24 -18.61
CA LEU A 209 -16.42 -15.63 -18.36
C LEU A 209 -15.26 -16.52 -18.85
N ILE A 210 -15.31 -17.84 -18.66
CA ILE A 210 -14.34 -18.78 -19.22
C ILE A 210 -14.35 -18.75 -20.76
N ALA A 211 -15.52 -18.63 -21.37
CA ALA A 211 -15.67 -18.51 -22.82
C ALA A 211 -15.17 -17.17 -23.40
N GLY A 212 -14.79 -16.21 -22.54
CA GLY A 212 -14.29 -14.90 -22.95
C GLY A 212 -15.38 -13.89 -23.29
N GLU A 213 -16.58 -14.02 -22.70
CA GLU A 213 -17.67 -13.07 -22.88
C GLU A 213 -17.49 -11.79 -22.06
N ALA A 214 -18.11 -10.69 -22.52
CA ALA A 214 -18.09 -9.39 -21.87
C ALA A 214 -19.51 -8.92 -21.53
N PHE A 215 -19.75 -8.51 -20.29
CA PHE A 215 -21.06 -8.03 -19.80
C PHE A 215 -21.01 -6.57 -19.34
N GLY A 216 -22.14 -5.87 -19.53
CA GLY A 216 -22.26 -4.47 -19.17
C GLY A 216 -21.43 -3.53 -20.05
N ARG A 217 -21.34 -2.27 -19.64
CA ARG A 217 -20.42 -1.29 -20.24
C ARG A 217 -19.35 -0.93 -19.22
N PRO A 218 -18.10 -0.72 -19.66
CA PRO A 218 -17.08 -0.14 -18.80
C PRO A 218 -17.60 1.11 -18.08
N MET A 219 -17.40 1.20 -16.77
CA MET A 219 -17.90 2.32 -15.95
C MET A 219 -17.25 3.67 -16.34
N GLN A 220 -16.13 3.61 -17.06
CA GLN A 220 -15.59 4.65 -17.93
C GLN A 220 -15.19 3.98 -19.24
N PRO A 221 -15.31 4.63 -20.42
CA PRO A 221 -14.73 4.10 -21.65
C PRO A 221 -13.29 3.73 -21.33
N GLN A 222 -12.94 2.47 -21.55
CA GLN A 222 -11.54 2.09 -21.60
C GLN A 222 -11.02 2.82 -22.83
N GLN A 223 -10.48 4.03 -22.64
CA GLN A 223 -9.56 4.57 -23.61
C GLN A 223 -8.56 3.44 -23.85
N GLU A 224 -8.19 3.17 -25.11
CA GLU A 224 -6.86 2.63 -25.34
C GLU A 224 -5.93 3.63 -24.70
N LEU A 225 -5.63 3.33 -23.43
CA LEU A 225 -4.84 4.13 -22.55
C LEU A 225 -3.45 3.88 -23.11
N GLY A 226 -3.05 4.72 -24.06
CA GLY A 226 -1.65 4.84 -24.42
C GLY A 226 -0.89 4.99 -23.12
N ASP A 227 -0.21 3.91 -22.74
CA ASP A 227 0.69 3.75 -21.60
C ASP A 227 0.56 4.88 -20.56
N LEU A 228 -0.57 5.02 -19.82
CA LEU A 228 -0.81 6.23 -18.99
C LEU A 228 0.16 6.37 -17.80
N PHE A 229 0.93 5.32 -17.51
CA PHE A 229 2.05 5.37 -16.57
C PHE A 229 3.38 5.75 -17.23
N ASN A 230 3.49 5.58 -18.55
CA ASN A 230 4.62 6.04 -19.33
C ASN A 230 4.37 7.42 -19.93
N GLU A 231 3.18 7.81 -20.38
CA GLU A 231 2.91 9.16 -20.93
C GLU A 231 3.53 10.33 -20.12
N PRO A 232 3.39 10.39 -18.78
CA PRO A 232 4.03 11.44 -18.00
C PRO A 232 5.58 11.34 -17.93
N TYR A 233 6.16 10.18 -18.23
CA TYR A 233 7.60 9.88 -18.06
C TYR A 233 8.25 9.21 -19.28
N ALA A 234 7.60 9.18 -20.45
CA ALA A 234 8.03 8.37 -21.59
C ALA A 234 9.34 8.91 -22.16
N LYS A 235 9.43 10.24 -22.23
CA LYS A 235 10.66 10.96 -22.57
C LYS A 235 11.78 10.71 -21.57
N LEU A 236 11.45 10.57 -20.27
CA LEU A 236 12.44 10.27 -19.24
C LEU A 236 12.96 8.83 -19.38
N ARG A 237 12.06 7.89 -19.65
CA ARG A 237 12.39 6.48 -19.85
C ARG A 237 13.19 6.25 -21.12
N GLU A 238 12.82 6.88 -22.23
CA GLU A 238 13.58 6.86 -23.48
C GLU A 238 15.02 7.36 -23.26
N ARG A 239 15.17 8.50 -22.59
CA ARG A 239 16.49 9.04 -22.21
C ARG A 239 17.27 8.07 -21.32
N PHE A 240 16.61 7.48 -20.32
CA PHE A 240 17.24 6.53 -19.43
C PHE A 240 17.68 5.26 -20.14
N GLU A 241 16.87 4.69 -21.03
CA GLU A 241 17.23 3.49 -21.79
C GLU A 241 18.40 3.76 -22.76
N ASP A 242 18.42 4.93 -23.40
CA ASP A 242 19.54 5.37 -24.23
C ASP A 242 20.83 5.51 -23.40
N ALA A 243 20.77 6.21 -22.26
CA ALA A 243 21.90 6.35 -21.34
C ALA A 243 22.36 5.00 -20.76
N LEU A 244 21.41 4.13 -20.36
CA LEU A 244 21.70 2.80 -19.85
C LEU A 244 22.47 1.98 -20.89
N SER A 245 22.10 2.06 -22.17
CA SER A 245 22.81 1.32 -23.22
C SER A 245 24.27 1.79 -23.43
N LYS A 246 24.55 3.07 -23.20
CA LYS A 246 25.87 3.70 -23.39
C LYS A 246 26.80 3.52 -22.19
N HIS A 247 26.26 3.69 -20.99
CA HIS A 247 27.07 3.83 -19.76
C HIS A 247 27.06 2.57 -18.88
N SER A 248 26.13 1.63 -19.10
CA SER A 248 25.98 0.44 -18.25
C SER A 248 27.24 -0.42 -18.13
N LYS A 249 28.05 -0.54 -19.19
CA LYS A 249 29.24 -1.42 -19.17
C LYS A 249 30.31 -0.99 -18.18
N ASP A 250 30.34 0.30 -17.85
CA ASP A 250 31.30 0.91 -16.93
C ASP A 250 30.71 1.07 -15.52
N ASP A 251 29.48 0.60 -15.31
CA ASP A 251 28.72 0.77 -14.08
C ASP A 251 28.12 -0.58 -13.62
N PRO A 252 28.61 -1.16 -12.50
CA PRO A 252 28.11 -2.44 -12.00
C PRO A 252 26.59 -2.48 -11.75
N ASP A 253 26.00 -1.36 -11.31
CA ASP A 253 24.56 -1.23 -11.11
C ASP A 253 23.84 -1.19 -12.47
N GLY A 254 24.40 -0.48 -13.44
CA GLY A 254 23.90 -0.44 -14.82
C GLY A 254 23.93 -1.80 -15.52
N MET A 255 24.99 -2.59 -15.34
CA MET A 255 25.10 -3.96 -15.89
C MET A 255 24.03 -4.90 -15.33
N ALA A 256 23.68 -4.78 -14.04
CA ALA A 256 22.61 -5.56 -13.44
C ALA A 256 21.24 -5.20 -14.05
N LEU A 257 21.05 -3.92 -14.39
CA LEU A 257 19.81 -3.39 -14.96
C LEU A 257 19.57 -3.75 -16.42
N LEU A 258 20.61 -3.93 -17.23
CA LEU A 258 20.48 -4.42 -18.62
C LEU A 258 19.69 -5.73 -18.73
N LYS A 259 19.72 -6.56 -17.69
CA LYS A 259 19.00 -7.84 -17.64
C LYS A 259 17.51 -7.66 -17.33
N LYS A 260 17.08 -6.51 -16.82
CA LYS A 260 15.71 -6.22 -16.33
C LYS A 260 15.35 -4.73 -16.43
N PRO A 261 15.34 -4.11 -17.63
CA PRO A 261 15.25 -2.64 -17.75
C PRO A 261 13.89 -2.05 -17.32
N ARG A 262 12.84 -2.88 -17.21
CA ARG A 262 11.46 -2.42 -16.97
C ARG A 262 11.04 -2.36 -15.49
N LEU A 263 11.99 -2.48 -14.56
CA LEU A 263 11.70 -2.50 -13.11
C LEU A 263 11.91 -1.16 -12.40
N LEU A 264 12.28 -0.09 -13.11
CA LEU A 264 12.64 1.18 -12.50
C LEU A 264 11.55 2.24 -12.57
N ASP A 265 11.29 2.84 -11.41
CA ASP A 265 10.46 4.04 -11.29
C ASP A 265 11.20 5.30 -11.80
N PRO A 266 10.50 6.43 -11.99
CA PRO A 266 11.08 7.68 -12.49
C PRO A 266 12.24 8.25 -11.67
N HIS A 267 12.27 8.04 -10.35
CA HIS A 267 13.36 8.57 -9.51
C HIS A 267 14.61 7.74 -9.65
N HIS A 268 14.47 6.43 -9.75
CA HIS A 268 15.60 5.56 -10.04
C HIS A 268 16.19 5.93 -11.42
N MET A 269 15.34 6.08 -12.44
CA MET A 269 15.78 6.49 -13.78
C MET A 269 16.50 7.86 -13.76
N GLN A 270 15.93 8.87 -13.08
CA GLN A 270 16.56 10.19 -12.98
C GLN A 270 17.88 10.16 -12.20
N LYS A 271 17.99 9.35 -11.14
CA LYS A 271 19.24 9.22 -10.37
C LYS A 271 20.39 8.69 -11.23
N PHE A 272 20.11 7.74 -12.11
CA PHE A 272 21.10 7.25 -13.07
C PHE A 272 21.46 8.31 -14.12
N LEU A 273 20.47 9.05 -14.63
CA LEU A 273 20.70 10.15 -15.57
C LEU A 273 21.51 11.29 -14.96
N ASP A 274 21.22 11.71 -13.72
CA ASP A 274 21.99 12.74 -13.02
C ASP A 274 23.46 12.33 -12.82
N ARG A 275 23.73 11.02 -12.76
CA ARG A 275 25.08 10.47 -12.64
C ARG A 275 25.79 10.33 -13.99
N TRP A 276 25.11 9.80 -15.00
CA TRP A 276 25.71 9.48 -16.30
C TRP A 276 25.68 10.66 -17.28
N GLU A 277 24.60 11.43 -17.28
CA GLU A 277 24.32 12.51 -18.23
C GLU A 277 23.69 13.73 -17.51
N PRO A 278 24.42 14.38 -16.58
CA PRO A 278 23.89 15.50 -15.79
C PRO A 278 23.46 16.67 -16.70
N ASP A 279 22.28 17.23 -16.44
CA ASP A 279 21.75 18.40 -17.16
C ASP A 279 22.33 19.71 -16.58
N PRO A 280 23.18 20.44 -17.32
CA PRO A 280 23.86 21.63 -16.81
C PRO A 280 22.92 22.82 -16.57
N GLU A 281 21.77 22.84 -17.25
CA GLU A 281 20.76 23.90 -17.23
C GLU A 281 19.61 23.61 -16.24
N ALA A 282 19.60 22.42 -15.63
CA ALA A 282 18.59 22.08 -14.64
C ALA A 282 18.60 23.08 -13.47
N PRO A 283 17.42 23.43 -12.90
CA PRO A 283 17.35 24.31 -11.74
C PRO A 283 18.28 23.77 -10.67
N LYS A 284 19.06 24.63 -10.03
CA LYS A 284 19.99 24.22 -8.98
C LYS A 284 19.43 24.61 -7.63
N SER A 285 19.71 23.80 -6.63
CA SER A 285 19.36 24.07 -5.24
C SER A 285 20.65 24.16 -4.43
N PRO A 286 20.79 25.20 -3.61
CA PRO A 286 21.94 25.36 -2.73
C PRO A 286 21.90 24.26 -1.67
N GLN A 287 22.96 23.46 -1.59
CA GLN A 287 23.14 22.43 -0.58
C GLN A 287 24.35 22.75 0.27
N TYR A 288 24.14 22.76 1.59
CA TYR A 288 25.21 22.96 2.56
C TYR A 288 25.76 21.64 3.08
N GLY A 289 25.06 20.51 2.87
CA GLY A 289 25.62 19.19 3.11
C GLY A 289 25.38 18.59 4.48
N PHE A 290 24.39 19.07 5.23
CA PHE A 290 24.04 18.53 6.53
C PHE A 290 22.52 18.34 6.63
N GLN A 291 22.09 17.38 7.44
CA GLN A 291 20.67 17.18 7.75
C GLN A 291 20.36 17.71 9.14
N LEU A 292 19.17 18.29 9.30
CA LEU A 292 18.67 18.77 10.59
C LEU A 292 17.60 17.83 11.12
N GLU A 293 17.57 17.70 12.44
CA GLU A 293 16.47 17.07 13.16
C GLU A 293 15.16 17.83 12.90
N SER A 294 14.04 17.13 12.69
CA SER A 294 12.78 17.76 12.22
C SER A 294 12.20 18.81 13.18
N ARG A 295 12.54 18.76 14.48
CA ARG A 295 11.97 19.61 15.54
C ARG A 295 12.99 20.50 16.25
N ALA A 296 14.28 20.33 15.98
CA ALA A 296 15.34 21.11 16.60
C ALA A 296 16.41 21.42 15.55
N PRO A 297 17.11 22.56 15.64
CA PRO A 297 18.17 22.91 14.70
C PRO A 297 19.46 22.10 14.95
N ARG A 298 19.33 20.80 15.26
CA ARG A 298 20.43 19.88 15.53
C ARG A 298 20.84 19.16 14.26
N ILE A 299 22.14 19.09 13.99
CA ILE A 299 22.70 18.34 12.87
C ILE A 299 22.66 16.84 13.18
N THR A 300 22.01 16.06 12.32
CA THR A 300 21.86 14.60 12.48
C THR A 300 22.86 13.82 11.63
N SER A 301 23.19 14.35 10.45
CA SER A 301 24.17 13.74 9.55
C SER A 301 24.88 14.79 8.71
N ILE A 302 26.07 14.42 8.24
CA ILE A 302 26.87 15.20 7.31
C ILE A 302 27.07 14.35 6.05
N ILE A 303 26.82 14.97 4.91
CA ILE A 303 26.94 14.35 3.60
C ILE A 303 28.43 14.38 3.20
N PRO A 304 29.08 13.24 2.89
CA PRO A 304 30.47 13.21 2.47
C PRO A 304 30.76 14.15 1.28
N ASN A 305 31.95 14.76 1.28
CA ASN A 305 32.47 15.72 0.29
C ASN A 305 31.68 17.03 0.14
N SER A 306 30.71 17.29 1.02
CA SER A 306 29.88 18.49 1.02
C SER A 306 30.54 19.68 1.73
N PRO A 307 29.96 20.90 1.66
CA PRO A 307 30.48 22.05 2.42
C PRO A 307 30.53 21.80 3.93
N ALA A 308 29.52 21.11 4.48
CA ALA A 308 29.49 20.72 5.88
C ALA A 308 30.62 19.74 6.25
N ASP A 309 30.89 18.76 5.39
CA ASP A 309 31.95 17.76 5.60
C ASP A 309 33.34 18.39 5.58
N LYS A 310 33.50 19.45 4.80
CA LYS A 310 34.74 20.26 4.75
C LYS A 310 34.82 21.30 5.86
N SER A 311 33.84 21.35 6.76
CA SER A 311 33.76 22.30 7.86
C SER A 311 34.04 21.66 9.22
N GLU A 312 33.91 22.43 10.29
CA GLU A 312 34.04 21.94 11.67
C GLU A 312 32.73 21.41 12.27
N LEU A 313 31.66 21.33 11.47
CA LEU A 313 30.39 20.77 11.91
C LEU A 313 30.54 19.26 12.15
N VAL A 314 29.85 18.78 13.17
CA VAL A 314 29.72 17.34 13.45
C VAL A 314 28.27 16.98 13.76
N PRO A 315 27.84 15.74 13.50
CA PRO A 315 26.57 15.23 14.02
C PRO A 315 26.45 15.48 15.52
N GLY A 316 25.32 16.05 15.95
CA GLY A 316 25.05 16.45 17.32
C GLY A 316 25.13 17.96 17.60
N ASP A 317 25.82 18.73 16.77
CA ASP A 317 25.88 20.20 16.88
C ASP A 317 24.48 20.81 16.76
N VAL A 318 24.15 21.78 17.61
CA VAL A 318 22.87 22.51 17.57
C VAL A 318 23.12 23.94 17.11
N ILE A 319 22.52 24.31 15.98
CA ILE A 319 22.59 25.66 15.45
C ILE A 319 21.70 26.56 16.32
N THR A 320 22.25 27.67 16.81
CA THR A 320 21.57 28.61 17.71
C THR A 320 21.30 29.96 17.05
N ALA A 321 22.07 30.32 16.02
CA ALA A 321 21.87 31.51 15.22
C ALA A 321 22.39 31.31 13.80
N ILE A 322 21.83 32.06 12.84
CA ILE A 322 22.30 32.14 11.46
C ILE A 322 22.56 33.60 11.10
N ASN A 323 23.73 33.88 10.53
CA ASN A 323 24.18 35.23 10.17
C ASN A 323 24.11 36.22 11.35
N GLY A 324 24.45 35.73 12.55
CA GLY A 324 24.43 36.51 13.80
C GLY A 324 23.04 36.78 14.39
N GLN A 325 21.97 36.28 13.77
CA GLN A 325 20.59 36.44 14.24
C GLN A 325 20.05 35.11 14.79
N PRO A 326 19.47 35.10 16.01
CA PRO A 326 18.72 33.95 16.47
C PRO A 326 17.49 33.75 15.58
N PHE A 327 17.11 32.51 15.36
CA PHE A 327 15.88 32.18 14.62
C PHE A 327 14.88 31.55 15.60
N PRO A 328 13.60 31.97 15.58
CA PRO A 328 12.62 31.50 16.55
C PRO A 328 12.11 30.09 16.25
N ARG A 329 12.17 29.63 14.98
CA ARG A 329 11.77 28.26 14.58
C ARG A 329 12.78 27.67 13.59
N THR A 330 12.88 26.34 13.60
CA THR A 330 13.71 25.58 12.63
C THR A 330 13.30 25.82 11.17
N THR A 331 12.02 26.10 10.93
CA THR A 331 11.51 26.49 9.61
C THR A 331 12.11 27.79 9.10
N ASP A 332 12.40 28.74 9.99
CA ASP A 332 12.99 30.03 9.62
C ASP A 332 14.46 29.84 9.21
N LEU A 333 15.18 28.95 9.90
CA LEU A 333 16.52 28.50 9.50
C LEU A 333 16.49 27.80 8.12
N ALA A 334 15.56 26.87 7.91
CA ALA A 334 15.41 26.17 6.63
C ALA A 334 15.11 27.14 5.47
N LEU A 335 14.27 28.15 5.70
CA LEU A 335 13.94 29.18 4.71
C LEU A 335 15.15 30.03 4.32
N VAL A 336 16.04 30.34 5.28
CA VAL A 336 17.29 31.07 5.00
C VAL A 336 18.26 30.19 4.21
N LEU A 337 18.41 28.91 4.59
CA LEU A 337 19.27 27.98 3.86
C LEU A 337 18.75 27.76 2.42
N GLN A 338 17.44 27.65 2.23
CA GLN A 338 16.82 27.45 0.91
C GLN A 338 17.08 28.62 -0.06
N LYS A 339 17.23 29.85 0.44
CA LYS A 339 17.57 31.02 -0.38
C LYS A 339 18.99 30.95 -0.96
N GLY A 340 19.86 30.11 -0.40
CA GLY A 340 21.26 30.00 -0.82
C GLY A 340 22.15 31.16 -0.36
N GLY A 341 23.35 31.21 -0.91
CA GLY A 341 24.39 32.19 -0.55
C GLY A 341 25.24 31.77 0.65
N LYS A 342 26.29 32.53 0.95
CA LYS A 342 27.15 32.23 2.10
C LYS A 342 26.38 32.44 3.41
N VAL A 343 26.50 31.49 4.35
CA VAL A 343 25.88 31.56 5.68
C VAL A 343 26.91 31.36 6.78
N SER A 344 26.68 32.00 7.93
CA SER A 344 27.46 31.80 9.15
C SER A 344 26.57 31.18 10.22
N LEU A 345 26.85 29.94 10.60
CA LEU A 345 26.08 29.19 11.59
C LEU A 345 26.74 29.29 12.95
N THR A 346 26.04 29.82 13.95
CA THR A 346 26.48 29.72 15.34
C THR A 346 25.98 28.42 15.93
N ILE A 347 26.87 27.63 16.53
CA ILE A 347 26.51 26.35 17.16
C ILE A 347 26.62 26.42 18.69
N ASN A 348 25.97 25.49 19.38
CA ASN A 348 25.95 25.37 20.84
C ASN A 348 27.34 25.25 21.50
N ARG A 349 28.37 24.88 20.74
CA ARG A 349 29.77 24.92 21.20
C ARG A 349 30.39 26.32 21.23
N GLY A 350 29.65 27.37 20.90
CA GLY A 350 30.12 28.75 20.86
C GLY A 350 30.98 29.11 19.64
N LYS A 351 31.06 28.20 18.66
CA LYS A 351 31.78 28.42 17.39
C LYS A 351 30.85 28.98 16.32
N ILE A 352 31.43 29.73 15.38
CA ILE A 352 30.77 30.19 14.16
C ILE A 352 31.38 29.41 12.99
N VAL A 353 30.54 28.78 12.19
CA VAL A 353 30.95 28.03 11.00
C VAL A 353 30.41 28.71 9.75
N ASP A 354 31.32 29.15 8.90
CA ASP A 354 31.00 29.72 7.60
C ASP A 354 30.84 28.62 6.56
N LEU A 355 29.72 28.61 5.86
CA LEU A 355 29.47 27.68 4.77
C LEU A 355 29.10 28.44 3.49
N THR A 356 29.68 27.99 2.40
CA THR A 356 29.26 28.36 1.04
C THR A 356 28.55 27.13 0.46
N PRO A 357 27.29 27.25 -0.01
CA PRO A 357 26.57 26.12 -0.54
C PRO A 357 27.22 25.67 -1.84
N MET A 358 27.13 24.37 -2.11
CA MET A 358 27.33 23.88 -3.47
C MET A 358 26.01 23.90 -4.21
N GLU A 359 26.05 24.29 -5.47
CA GLU A 359 24.90 24.18 -6.35
C GLU A 359 24.78 22.72 -6.80
N VAL A 360 23.66 22.10 -6.48
CA VAL A 360 23.35 20.73 -6.88
C VAL A 360 22.09 20.77 -7.72
N ILE A 361 21.99 19.91 -8.73
CA ILE A 361 20.77 19.81 -9.55
C ILE A 361 19.58 19.61 -8.62
N ALA A 362 18.63 20.56 -8.65
CA ALA A 362 17.41 20.54 -7.89
C ALA A 362 16.58 19.37 -8.42
N ARG A 363 16.36 18.37 -7.58
CA ARG A 363 15.53 17.24 -7.95
C ARG A 363 14.13 17.73 -8.28
N LYS A 364 13.67 17.49 -9.50
CA LYS A 364 12.23 17.50 -9.77
C LYS A 364 11.62 16.42 -8.88
N HIS A 365 10.76 16.82 -7.96
CA HIS A 365 9.93 15.88 -7.24
C HIS A 365 8.96 15.29 -8.26
N PHE A 366 9.29 14.13 -8.80
CA PHE A 366 8.28 13.33 -9.49
C PHE A 366 7.38 12.74 -8.39
N PRO A 367 6.05 12.84 -8.45
CA PRO A 367 5.22 12.04 -7.57
C PRO A 367 5.55 10.55 -7.80
N GLN A 368 6.00 9.85 -6.76
CA GLN A 368 6.18 8.39 -6.76
C GLN A 368 4.81 7.73 -6.59
N PRO A 369 4.40 6.75 -7.40
CA PRO A 369 3.41 5.76 -7.02
C PRO A 369 4.04 4.79 -6.02
N VAL A 370 4.11 5.25 -4.77
CA VAL A 370 3.99 4.50 -3.51
C VAL A 370 4.53 3.05 -3.52
N ALA A 371 5.86 2.95 -3.61
CA ALA A 371 6.65 1.72 -3.63
C ALA A 371 6.81 1.00 -2.26
N GLY A 372 5.79 0.89 -1.41
CA GLY A 372 5.97 0.11 -0.17
C GLY A 372 4.72 -0.02 0.66
N VAL A 373 4.02 -1.15 0.61
CA VAL A 373 2.79 -1.33 1.41
C VAL A 373 2.76 -2.73 2.04
N ILE A 374 3.58 -2.99 3.05
CA ILE A 374 3.58 -4.28 3.75
C ILE A 374 3.24 -4.15 5.23
N ASP A 375 2.48 -5.16 5.67
CA ASP A 375 2.21 -5.65 7.03
C ASP A 375 1.19 -4.95 7.92
N MET A 376 -0.13 -5.14 7.72
CA MET A 376 -1.17 -4.54 8.60
C MET A 376 -2.49 -5.25 8.90
N ILE A 377 -2.82 -5.25 10.19
CA ILE A 377 -3.99 -5.89 10.77
C ILE A 377 -4.82 -4.91 11.64
N VAL A 378 -6.14 -5.03 11.47
CA VAL A 378 -7.32 -4.55 12.23
C VAL A 378 -7.51 -3.02 12.36
N ILE A 379 -8.59 -2.53 11.72
CA ILE A 379 -9.24 -1.26 12.07
C ILE A 379 -10.56 -1.62 12.74
N GLU A 380 -10.67 -1.37 14.04
CA GLU A 380 -11.97 -1.29 14.71
C GLU A 380 -12.56 0.10 14.43
N THR A 381 -13.80 0.14 13.95
CA THR A 381 -14.53 1.40 13.80
C THR A 381 -14.92 1.92 15.19
N ALA A 382 -14.18 2.89 15.71
CA ALA A 382 -14.67 3.71 16.81
C ALA A 382 -15.83 4.58 16.31
N ASP A 383 -17.01 4.46 16.94
CA ASP A 383 -17.93 5.58 17.11
C ASP A 383 -18.88 5.34 18.29
N ASP A 384 -19.06 6.40 19.06
CA ASP A 384 -19.51 6.48 20.45
C ASP A 384 -21.02 6.28 20.69
N ASN A 385 -21.85 5.90 19.72
CA ASN A 385 -23.32 5.88 19.95
C ASN A 385 -24.15 4.83 19.20
N ASN A 386 -23.56 3.70 18.77
CA ASN A 386 -24.36 2.56 18.34
C ASN A 386 -23.82 1.27 18.97
N ARG A 387 -24.50 0.79 19.99
CA ARG A 387 -24.14 -0.46 20.69
C ARG A 387 -24.81 -1.66 20.03
N PRO A 388 -24.07 -2.61 19.43
CA PRO A 388 -24.49 -4.00 19.41
C PRO A 388 -24.08 -4.60 20.77
N GLU A 389 -24.92 -4.37 21.79
CA GLU A 389 -24.76 -4.93 23.14
C GLU A 389 -24.77 -6.47 23.04
N GLN A 390 -23.81 -7.29 23.51
CA GLN A 390 -22.72 -7.14 24.47
C GLN A 390 -21.56 -8.10 24.08
N ILE A 391 -20.32 -7.63 24.13
CA ILE A 391 -19.11 -8.48 24.26
C ILE A 391 -18.88 -8.65 25.77
N PRO A 392 -18.74 -9.87 26.33
CA PRO A 392 -18.38 -10.03 27.73
C PRO A 392 -17.05 -9.33 28.01
N GLU A 393 -17.07 -8.45 29.00
CA GLU A 393 -16.05 -7.44 29.33
C GLU A 393 -14.74 -8.01 29.92
N LYS A 394 -14.42 -9.29 29.67
CA LYS A 394 -13.15 -9.87 30.13
C LYS A 394 -12.46 -10.69 29.05
N ASN A 395 -11.32 -10.16 28.60
CA ASN A 395 -10.20 -10.83 27.94
C ASN A 395 -10.23 -11.15 26.43
N PHE A 396 -11.07 -10.49 25.61
CA PHE A 396 -10.85 -10.52 24.15
C PHE A 396 -9.57 -9.75 23.74
N THR A 397 -9.33 -8.58 24.33
CA THR A 397 -8.14 -7.76 24.07
C THR A 397 -6.87 -8.34 24.70
N GLY A 398 -6.97 -8.94 25.88
CA GLY A 398 -5.82 -9.49 26.63
C GLY A 398 -5.13 -10.68 25.98
N ASP A 399 -5.83 -11.46 25.15
CA ASP A 399 -5.27 -12.62 24.45
C ASP A 399 -4.78 -12.30 23.02
N LEU A 400 -5.19 -11.16 22.45
CA LEU A 400 -4.57 -10.56 21.26
C LEU A 400 -3.36 -9.69 21.61
N GLU A 401 -3.11 -9.40 22.90
CA GLU A 401 -2.04 -8.50 23.33
C GLU A 401 -0.67 -8.93 22.80
N PHE A 402 -0.35 -10.21 22.61
CA PHE A 402 0.95 -10.56 22.02
C PHE A 402 1.07 -10.16 20.53
N ILE A 403 -0.02 -10.23 19.76
CA ILE A 403 -0.04 -9.89 18.33
C ILE A 403 -0.17 -8.39 18.16
N ARG A 404 -1.07 -7.80 18.95
CA ARG A 404 -1.18 -6.36 19.12
C ARG A 404 0.19 -5.83 19.51
N LYS A 405 0.85 -6.30 20.56
CA LYS A 405 2.18 -5.86 20.96
C LYS A 405 3.31 -6.18 19.96
N ARG A 406 3.16 -7.25 19.15
CA ARG A 406 4.12 -7.57 18.07
C ARG A 406 3.96 -6.67 16.84
N PHE A 407 2.74 -6.20 16.58
CA PHE A 407 2.37 -5.44 15.38
C PHE A 407 1.63 -4.13 15.75
N GLU A 408 1.82 -3.60 16.95
CA GLU A 408 1.08 -2.43 17.51
C GLU A 408 1.47 -1.18 16.75
N ASN A 409 2.68 -1.23 16.19
CA ASN A 409 3.26 -0.20 15.36
C ASN A 409 3.12 -0.54 13.88
N SER A 410 2.25 -1.48 13.51
CA SER A 410 1.88 -1.69 12.12
C SER A 410 0.81 -0.65 11.78
N ILE A 411 -0.43 -0.82 12.22
CA ILE A 411 -1.48 0.18 11.96
C ILE A 411 -1.37 1.33 12.95
N ILE A 412 -1.20 2.55 12.46
CA ILE A 412 -1.20 3.74 13.30
C ILE A 412 -2.41 4.62 12.97
N PRO A 413 -3.25 4.96 13.95
CA PRO A 413 -4.28 5.97 13.79
C PRO A 413 -3.64 7.31 13.39
N LEU A 414 -4.09 7.87 12.29
CA LEU A 414 -3.79 9.26 11.94
C LEU A 414 -4.93 10.15 12.38
N GLY A 415 -4.60 11.15 13.18
CA GLY A 415 -5.54 12.14 13.66
C GLY A 415 -5.07 13.55 13.37
N ASN A 416 -6.00 14.50 13.50
CA ASN A 416 -5.61 15.89 13.66
C ASN A 416 -5.08 16.13 15.08
N GLY A 417 -4.32 17.20 15.29
CA GLY A 417 -3.81 17.60 16.62
C GLY A 417 -4.87 17.86 17.70
N ARG A 418 -6.16 17.58 17.45
CA ARG A 418 -7.27 17.65 18.42
C ARG A 418 -7.67 16.27 18.96
N GLY A 419 -6.88 15.23 18.70
CA GLY A 419 -7.08 13.89 19.24
C GLY A 419 -8.19 13.09 18.55
N ARG A 420 -8.73 13.58 17.43
CA ARG A 420 -9.70 12.85 16.62
C ARG A 420 -8.97 12.05 15.55
N THR A 421 -9.17 10.73 15.54
CA THR A 421 -8.70 9.86 14.44
C THR A 421 -9.50 10.18 13.16
N LEU A 422 -8.77 10.45 12.08
CA LEU A 422 -9.30 10.78 10.76
C LEU A 422 -9.28 9.57 9.82
N VAL A 423 -8.16 8.84 9.83
CA VAL A 423 -7.94 7.66 9.01
C VAL A 423 -6.91 6.78 9.72
N SER A 424 -6.86 5.49 9.42
CA SER A 424 -5.72 4.65 9.85
C SER A 424 -4.67 4.65 8.75
N ALA A 425 -3.41 4.71 9.14
CA ALA A 425 -2.29 4.59 8.22
C ALA A 425 -1.47 3.36 8.52
N THR A 426 -0.80 2.96 7.45
CA THR A 426 -0.05 1.74 7.39
C THR A 426 1.43 2.03 7.51
N VAL A 427 2.12 1.69 8.62
CA VAL A 427 3.60 1.63 8.71
C VAL A 427 4.24 0.61 7.75
N ILE A 428 4.89 1.12 6.72
CA ILE A 428 5.39 0.34 5.57
C ILE A 428 6.89 0.15 5.55
N HIS A 429 7.58 0.73 6.53
CA HIS A 429 9.02 0.66 6.65
C HIS A 429 9.40 0.80 8.12
N GLU A 430 10.45 0.10 8.55
CA GLU A 430 11.02 0.18 9.90
C GLU A 430 11.48 1.58 10.33
N ILE A 431 11.53 2.55 9.41
CA ILE A 431 11.87 3.96 9.70
C ILE A 431 10.64 4.84 9.96
N GLY A 432 9.44 4.25 10.07
CA GLY A 432 8.21 4.98 10.40
C GLY A 432 7.49 5.62 9.21
N GLN A 433 7.71 5.12 7.99
CA GLN A 433 6.96 5.56 6.80
C GLN A 433 5.54 5.01 6.82
N LEU A 434 4.56 5.83 6.47
CA LEU A 434 3.13 5.49 6.55
C LEU A 434 2.44 5.60 5.19
N ILE A 435 1.49 4.71 4.89
CA ILE A 435 0.56 4.80 3.76
C ILE A 435 -0.86 4.88 4.24
N THR A 436 -1.62 5.78 3.64
CA THR A 436 -3.06 5.82 3.87
C THR A 436 -3.76 6.39 2.65
N LYS A 437 -5.08 6.51 2.72
CA LYS A 437 -5.89 7.08 1.66
C LYS A 437 -5.63 8.59 1.58
N ALA A 438 -5.03 9.01 0.47
CA ALA A 438 -4.58 10.39 0.23
C ALA A 438 -5.72 11.42 0.40
N SER A 439 -6.94 11.08 -0.06
CA SER A 439 -8.13 11.95 0.04
C SER A 439 -8.54 12.32 1.47
N GLU A 440 -8.08 11.59 2.48
CA GLU A 440 -8.47 11.82 3.88
C GLU A 440 -7.44 12.66 4.66
N ILE A 441 -6.24 12.86 4.08
CA ILE A 441 -5.13 13.54 4.76
C ILE A 441 -4.59 14.74 4.00
N ALA A 442 -4.89 14.88 2.70
CA ALA A 442 -4.31 15.91 1.83
C ALA A 442 -4.42 17.34 2.38
N ASP A 443 -5.53 17.67 3.05
CA ASP A 443 -5.82 19.02 3.57
C ASP A 443 -5.75 19.11 5.11
N VAL A 444 -5.09 18.16 5.78
CA VAL A 444 -5.08 18.08 7.25
C VAL A 444 -3.86 18.78 7.85
N GLU A 445 -4.09 19.90 8.53
CA GLU A 445 -3.06 20.54 9.36
C GLU A 445 -2.77 19.73 10.64
N ASN A 446 -1.49 19.67 11.02
CA ASN A 446 -1.02 18.99 12.24
C ASN A 446 -1.43 17.50 12.30
N LEU A 447 -1.28 16.80 11.17
CA LEU A 447 -1.46 15.36 11.08
C LEU A 447 -0.52 14.66 12.08
N SER A 448 -1.06 13.71 12.82
CA SER A 448 -0.33 13.00 13.86
C SER A 448 -0.68 11.52 13.91
N ALA A 449 0.32 10.70 14.18
CA ALA A 449 0.26 9.27 14.35
C ALA A 449 0.21 8.97 15.85
N THR A 450 -0.84 8.30 16.34
CA THR A 450 -0.91 7.90 17.75
C THR A 450 -0.29 6.51 17.93
N VAL A 451 0.92 6.45 18.47
CA VAL A 451 1.62 5.19 18.76
C VAL A 451 1.80 5.06 20.27
N ASN A 452 1.33 3.96 20.86
CA ASN A 452 1.45 3.69 22.29
C ASN A 452 0.98 4.85 23.20
N GLY A 453 -0.11 5.52 22.78
CA GLY A 453 -0.69 6.67 23.50
C GLY A 453 0.07 7.98 23.32
N GLN A 454 1.13 8.00 22.53
CA GLN A 454 1.94 9.18 22.23
C GLN A 454 1.71 9.62 20.77
N ASN A 455 1.54 10.93 20.57
CA ASN A 455 1.30 11.49 19.25
C ASN A 455 2.62 11.92 18.59
N TYR A 456 2.90 11.33 17.44
CA TYR A 456 4.04 11.64 16.58
C TYR A 456 3.56 12.50 15.41
N PRO A 457 4.33 13.51 14.99
CA PRO A 457 3.94 14.31 13.83
C PRO A 457 4.06 13.45 12.58
N VAL A 458 3.12 13.58 11.66
CA VAL A 458 3.17 12.87 10.38
C VAL A 458 3.31 13.90 9.28
N THR A 459 4.35 13.75 8.49
CA THR A 459 4.59 14.58 7.31
C THR A 459 4.11 13.83 6.09
N ILE A 460 3.24 14.46 5.32
CA ILE A 460 2.80 13.92 4.03
C ILE A 460 3.97 14.06 3.06
N MET A 461 4.57 12.93 2.70
CA MET A 461 5.70 12.89 1.78
C MET A 461 5.25 12.93 0.31
N ALA A 462 4.06 12.42 0.02
CA ALA A 462 3.40 12.42 -1.29
C ALA A 462 1.88 12.20 -1.11
N VAL A 463 1.08 12.73 -2.03
CA VAL A 463 -0.38 12.55 -2.13
C VAL A 463 -0.69 11.86 -3.45
#